data_AF-A0A1D1V703-F1
#
_entry.id   AF-A0A1D1V703-F1
#
_cell.length_a   1.000
_cell.length_b   1.000
_cell.length_c   1.000
_cell.angle_alpha   90.00
_cell.angle_beta   90.00
_cell.angle_gamma   90.00
#
_symmetry.space_group_name_H-M   'P 1'
#
loop_
_entity.id
_entity.type
_entity.pdbx_description
1 polymer ?
#
loop_
_entity_poly.entity_id
_entity_poly.type
_entity_poly.pdbx_seq_one_letter_code
_entity_poly.pdbx_strand_id
1 'polypeptide(L)'
;MEILSSHDRDEEEDVFRSQYCDLLCFLTFHRNNVQEAREFAKRSYASNKLSLQACTNLGSVEYAEANYAEALHYFQEAAMLNSADFRSSYYAGMALKGLGNPQDAMTIFQKLYSAHGQRPTVLFQIAQLYEEAEQFAEAFAFFEKIFALYPGEPLVLQRLGQLAHKLGDTGAALWYYNESHRVCPTNLEVLNWLGRFFVTSQFPEKAITYFAQAADLEPQTAKWGLLMANAMRRAGHLTDAYNAFVDLHHRFPDNIDCLKLLIRMSQELQVAPTDIAKYQKELQFVFRQGSSVEAAPVSRASTASITQNFGDGRLTTGRKATSGLPTSDYQSLKNVSLDLDDSDLAAFAEVRPPTASTRNMPKLARPPTGRNKPVQDDEDIATAGILPGFPSHR
;
A
#
# COMPACT_ATOMS: atom_id res chain seq x y z
N MET A 1 -54.21 27.06 -21.19
CA MET A 1 -52.97 27.63 -21.75
C MET A 1 -52.12 28.29 -20.66
N GLU A 2 -52.68 29.09 -19.73
CA GLU A 2 -51.88 29.75 -18.69
C GLU A 2 -51.32 28.82 -17.59
N ILE A 3 -52.06 27.78 -17.17
CA ILE A 3 -51.63 26.85 -16.11
C ILE A 3 -50.43 25.97 -16.54
N LEU A 4 -50.33 25.63 -17.83
CA LEU A 4 -49.17 24.92 -18.36
C LEU A 4 -47.93 25.85 -18.36
N SER A 5 -48.10 27.12 -18.74
CA SER A 5 -46.99 28.09 -18.76
C SER A 5 -46.43 28.49 -17.39
N SER A 6 -47.22 28.38 -16.31
CA SER A 6 -46.72 28.61 -14.95
C SER A 6 -45.97 27.40 -14.42
N HIS A 7 -46.47 26.18 -14.70
CA HIS A 7 -45.81 24.94 -14.29
C HIS A 7 -44.46 24.76 -14.99
N ASP A 8 -44.40 25.04 -16.30
CA ASP A 8 -43.15 24.97 -17.07
C ASP A 8 -42.10 25.97 -16.56
N ARG A 9 -42.52 27.15 -16.05
CA ARG A 9 -41.60 28.14 -15.44
C ARG A 9 -41.08 27.71 -14.08
N ASP A 10 -41.93 27.09 -13.26
CA ASP A 10 -41.52 26.58 -11.94
C ASP A 10 -40.51 25.42 -12.11
N GLU A 11 -40.72 24.56 -13.11
CA GLU A 11 -39.76 23.48 -13.46
C GLU A 11 -38.42 24.03 -13.95
N GLU A 12 -38.42 25.05 -14.81
CA GLU A 12 -37.18 25.71 -15.25
C GLU A 12 -36.40 26.34 -14.09
N GLU A 13 -37.09 27.01 -13.14
CA GLU A 13 -36.45 27.58 -11.95
C GLU A 13 -35.83 26.50 -11.06
N ASP A 14 -36.49 25.35 -10.89
CA ASP A 14 -35.98 24.26 -10.07
C ASP A 14 -34.75 23.58 -10.68
N VAL A 15 -34.66 23.52 -12.01
CA VAL A 15 -33.45 23.07 -12.72
C VAL A 15 -32.29 24.04 -12.47
N PHE A 16 -32.49 25.36 -12.56
CA PHE A 16 -31.43 26.33 -12.28
C PHE A 16 -30.99 26.32 -10.80
N ARG A 17 -31.94 26.16 -9.87
CA ARG A 17 -31.63 26.01 -8.44
C ARG A 17 -30.79 24.76 -8.18
N SER A 18 -31.15 23.63 -8.80
CA SER A 18 -30.36 22.39 -8.71
C SER A 18 -28.94 22.57 -9.24
N GLN A 19 -28.77 23.14 -10.43
CA GLN A 19 -27.44 23.39 -11.03
C GLN A 19 -26.58 24.32 -10.16
N TYR A 20 -27.17 25.36 -9.58
CA TYR A 20 -26.47 26.26 -8.66
C TYR A 20 -26.02 25.53 -7.39
N CYS A 21 -26.90 24.72 -6.80
CA CYS A 21 -26.57 23.91 -5.64
C CYS A 21 -25.51 22.84 -5.96
N ASP A 22 -25.52 22.25 -7.15
CA ASP A 22 -24.48 21.31 -7.60
C ASP A 22 -23.10 21.97 -7.66
N LEU A 23 -23.02 23.18 -8.21
CA LEU A 23 -21.76 23.94 -8.26
C LEU A 23 -21.25 24.28 -6.85
N LEU A 24 -22.14 24.74 -5.96
CA LEU A 24 -21.76 25.02 -4.58
C LEU A 24 -21.31 23.77 -3.84
N CYS A 25 -22.01 22.65 -3.99
CA CYS A 25 -21.63 21.37 -3.45
C CYS A 25 -20.21 20.99 -3.89
N PHE A 26 -19.92 21.09 -5.20
CA PHE A 26 -18.59 20.81 -5.74
C PHE A 26 -17.51 21.70 -5.10
N LEU A 27 -17.73 23.01 -5.04
CA LEU A 27 -16.77 23.96 -4.49
C LEU A 27 -16.51 23.77 -2.99
N THR A 28 -17.54 23.50 -2.19
CA THR A 28 -17.38 23.28 -0.75
C THR A 28 -16.77 21.91 -0.45
N PHE A 29 -17.09 20.88 -1.24
CA PHE A 29 -16.47 19.56 -1.16
C PHE A 29 -14.96 19.63 -1.39
N HIS A 30 -14.51 20.33 -2.45
CA HIS A 30 -13.09 20.54 -2.72
C HIS A 30 -12.35 21.41 -1.69
N ARG A 31 -13.08 22.20 -0.90
CA ARG A 31 -12.53 22.94 0.25
C ARG A 31 -12.47 22.11 1.53
N ASN A 32 -12.77 20.81 1.45
CA ASN A 32 -12.85 19.88 2.58
C ASN A 32 -13.95 20.24 3.61
N ASN A 33 -14.94 21.04 3.20
CA ASN A 33 -16.12 21.37 4.02
C ASN A 33 -17.26 20.40 3.72
N VAL A 34 -17.10 19.14 4.09
CA VAL A 34 -18.01 18.05 3.69
C VAL A 34 -19.44 18.24 4.24
N GLN A 35 -19.58 18.81 5.44
CA GLN A 35 -20.90 19.09 6.02
C GLN A 35 -21.70 20.12 5.21
N GLU A 36 -21.05 21.19 4.77
CA GLU A 36 -21.69 22.23 3.94
C GLU A 36 -21.99 21.69 2.53
N ALA A 37 -21.09 20.87 1.98
CA ALA A 37 -21.33 20.15 0.72
C ALA A 37 -22.58 19.25 0.82
N ARG A 38 -22.79 18.57 1.95
CA ARG A 38 -23.98 17.74 2.19
C ARG A 38 -25.27 18.54 2.14
N GLU A 39 -25.29 19.73 2.74
CA GLU A 39 -26.48 20.60 2.70
C GLU A 39 -26.81 21.02 1.27
N PHE A 40 -25.82 21.45 0.50
CA PHE A 40 -26.02 21.84 -0.89
C PHE A 40 -26.41 20.64 -1.78
N ALA A 41 -25.81 19.46 -1.57
CA ALA A 41 -26.19 18.24 -2.27
C ALA A 41 -27.64 17.84 -2.00
N LYS A 42 -28.08 17.89 -0.73
CA LYS A 42 -29.47 17.61 -0.35
C LYS A 42 -30.44 18.60 -0.97
N ARG A 43 -30.08 19.89 -1.01
CA ARG A 43 -30.88 20.93 -1.67
C ARG A 43 -30.96 20.72 -3.19
N SER A 44 -29.85 20.36 -3.83
CA SER A 44 -29.84 20.05 -5.27
C SER A 44 -30.76 18.87 -5.59
N TYR A 45 -30.63 17.78 -4.82
CA TYR A 45 -31.47 16.59 -4.98
C TYR A 45 -32.95 16.87 -4.69
N ALA A 46 -33.25 17.72 -3.70
CA ALA A 46 -34.63 18.12 -3.39
C ALA A 46 -35.26 18.96 -4.51
N SER A 47 -34.48 19.83 -5.17
CA SER A 47 -34.92 20.61 -6.32
C SER A 47 -35.09 19.78 -7.58
N ASN A 48 -34.21 18.81 -7.83
CA ASN A 48 -34.31 17.94 -9.01
C ASN A 48 -33.84 16.51 -8.73
N LYS A 49 -34.79 15.63 -8.38
CA LYS A 49 -34.54 14.21 -8.10
C LYS A 49 -34.15 13.38 -9.33
N LEU A 50 -34.45 13.88 -10.53
CA LEU A 50 -34.12 13.20 -11.79
C LEU A 50 -32.79 13.70 -12.39
N SER A 51 -32.07 14.57 -11.67
CA SER A 51 -30.75 15.02 -12.07
C SER A 51 -29.70 13.96 -11.70
N LEU A 52 -29.05 13.39 -12.73
CA LEU A 52 -27.90 12.50 -12.57
C LEU A 52 -26.81 13.16 -11.70
N GLN A 53 -26.57 14.47 -11.91
CA GLN A 53 -25.54 15.21 -11.19
C GLN A 53 -25.90 15.39 -9.71
N ALA A 54 -27.16 15.64 -9.39
CA ALA A 54 -27.61 15.79 -8.00
C ALA A 54 -27.50 14.46 -7.24
N CYS A 55 -27.92 13.35 -7.86
CA CYS A 55 -27.79 12.01 -7.27
C CYS A 55 -26.32 11.62 -7.06
N THR A 56 -25.46 11.86 -8.06
CA THR A 56 -24.02 11.55 -7.94
C THR A 56 -23.32 12.42 -6.91
N ASN A 57 -23.61 13.73 -6.85
CA ASN A 57 -23.05 14.63 -5.84
C ASN A 57 -23.43 14.18 -4.43
N LEU A 58 -24.72 13.90 -4.19
CA LEU A 58 -25.19 13.47 -2.88
C LEU A 58 -24.59 12.10 -2.49
N GLY A 59 -24.53 11.16 -3.43
CA GLY A 59 -23.84 9.88 -3.22
C GLY A 59 -22.37 10.06 -2.86
N SER A 60 -21.66 10.96 -3.54
CA SER A 60 -20.24 11.25 -3.28
C SER A 60 -20.00 11.84 -1.91
N VAL A 61 -20.84 12.77 -1.43
CA VAL A 61 -20.64 13.31 -0.08
C VAL A 61 -21.01 12.30 1.00
N GLU A 62 -22.08 11.52 0.83
CA GLU A 62 -22.40 10.43 1.77
C GLU A 62 -21.29 9.36 1.80
N TYR A 63 -20.66 9.07 0.65
CA TYR A 63 -19.49 8.19 0.57
C TYR A 63 -18.29 8.76 1.34
N ALA A 64 -17.99 10.06 1.17
CA ALA A 64 -16.90 10.73 1.88
C ALA A 64 -17.09 10.72 3.41
N GLU A 65 -18.33 10.66 3.87
CA GLU A 65 -18.67 10.57 5.30
C GLU A 65 -18.84 9.13 5.79
N ALA A 66 -18.44 8.16 4.96
CA ALA A 66 -18.52 6.72 5.23
C ALA A 66 -19.96 6.18 5.45
N ASN A 67 -20.98 6.93 5.02
CA ASN A 67 -22.38 6.48 4.97
C ASN A 67 -22.60 5.65 3.69
N TYR A 68 -21.95 4.49 3.63
CA TYR A 68 -21.85 3.71 2.40
C TYR A 68 -23.20 3.15 1.90
N ALA A 69 -24.18 2.94 2.80
CA ALA A 69 -25.51 2.43 2.42
C ALA A 69 -26.32 3.49 1.68
N GLU A 70 -26.34 4.72 2.20
CA GLU A 70 -26.96 5.88 1.59
C GLU A 70 -26.26 6.25 0.29
N ALA A 71 -24.92 6.24 0.28
CA ALA A 71 -24.14 6.46 -0.92
C ALA A 71 -24.51 5.47 -2.03
N LEU A 72 -24.56 4.16 -1.69
CA LEU A 72 -24.95 3.12 -2.65
C LEU A 72 -26.35 3.35 -3.21
N HIS A 73 -27.31 3.74 -2.37
CA HIS A 73 -28.67 4.05 -2.82
C HIS A 73 -28.67 5.17 -3.88
N TYR A 74 -28.02 6.31 -3.60
CA TYR A 74 -27.98 7.42 -4.57
C TYR A 74 -27.19 7.09 -5.84
N PHE A 75 -26.12 6.31 -5.75
CA PHE A 75 -25.40 5.85 -6.94
C PHE A 75 -26.23 4.86 -7.77
N GLN A 76 -27.06 4.03 -7.16
CA GLN A 76 -28.00 3.17 -7.88
C GLN A 76 -29.10 3.98 -8.57
N GLU A 77 -29.63 5.02 -7.92
CA GLU A 77 -30.56 5.96 -8.56
C GLU A 77 -29.92 6.65 -9.78
N ALA A 78 -28.69 7.14 -9.61
CA ALA A 78 -27.93 7.74 -10.70
C ALA A 78 -27.70 6.75 -11.86
N ALA A 79 -27.36 5.49 -11.57
CA ALA A 79 -27.21 4.44 -12.58
C ALA A 79 -28.53 4.05 -13.26
N MET A 80 -29.69 4.22 -12.61
CA MET A 80 -31.00 4.03 -13.25
C MET A 80 -31.32 5.17 -14.23
N LEU A 81 -30.93 6.41 -13.91
CA LEU A 81 -31.10 7.57 -14.80
C LEU A 81 -30.18 7.47 -16.03
N ASN A 82 -28.95 7.05 -15.83
CA ASN A 82 -28.00 6.81 -16.90
C ASN A 82 -27.17 5.55 -16.66
N SER A 83 -27.61 4.44 -17.26
CA SER A 83 -26.92 3.14 -17.16
C SER A 83 -25.51 3.11 -17.75
N ALA A 84 -25.14 4.10 -18.57
CA ALA A 84 -23.81 4.24 -19.15
C ALA A 84 -22.87 5.15 -18.31
N ASP A 85 -23.35 5.71 -17.20
CA ASP A 85 -22.52 6.56 -16.36
C ASP A 85 -21.49 5.73 -15.57
N PHE A 86 -20.23 5.91 -15.96
CA PHE A 86 -19.09 5.24 -15.35
C PHE A 86 -18.95 5.60 -13.87
N ARG A 87 -19.10 6.89 -13.53
CA ARG A 87 -18.82 7.41 -12.19
C ARG A 87 -19.77 6.80 -11.15
N SER A 88 -21.07 6.85 -11.41
CA SER A 88 -22.09 6.27 -10.52
C SER A 88 -21.85 4.79 -10.28
N SER A 89 -21.60 4.03 -11.36
CA SER A 89 -21.34 2.60 -11.26
C SER A 89 -20.03 2.31 -10.51
N TYR A 90 -18.97 3.07 -10.75
CA TYR A 90 -17.69 2.89 -10.07
C TYR A 90 -17.83 3.12 -8.56
N TYR A 91 -18.45 4.23 -8.16
CA TYR A 91 -18.64 4.55 -6.75
C TYR A 91 -19.70 3.66 -6.06
N ALA A 92 -20.67 3.10 -6.78
CA ALA A 92 -21.52 2.02 -6.26
C ALA A 92 -20.68 0.78 -5.90
N GLY A 93 -19.72 0.40 -6.75
CA GLY A 93 -18.77 -0.68 -6.46
C GLY A 93 -17.89 -0.37 -5.25
N MET A 94 -17.40 0.86 -5.13
CA MET A 94 -16.62 1.32 -3.98
C MET A 94 -17.44 1.32 -2.68
N ALA A 95 -18.67 1.80 -2.72
CA ALA A 95 -19.58 1.77 -1.56
C ALA A 95 -19.87 0.34 -1.09
N LEU A 96 -20.06 -0.61 -2.02
CA LEU A 96 -20.19 -2.03 -1.68
C LEU A 96 -18.94 -2.61 -1.02
N LYS A 97 -17.73 -2.19 -1.43
CA LYS A 97 -16.49 -2.54 -0.70
C LYS A 97 -16.51 -1.98 0.72
N GLY A 98 -16.90 -0.71 0.89
CA GLY A 98 -17.03 -0.06 2.20
C GLY A 98 -18.04 -0.76 3.13
N LEU A 99 -19.11 -1.32 2.57
CA LEU A 99 -20.10 -2.14 3.29
C LEU A 99 -19.62 -3.57 3.62
N GLY A 100 -18.45 -3.99 3.12
CA GLY A 100 -17.97 -5.36 3.31
C GLY A 100 -18.63 -6.39 2.38
N ASN A 101 -19.15 -5.96 1.22
CA ASN A 101 -19.77 -6.81 0.20
C ASN A 101 -18.87 -6.93 -1.05
N PRO A 102 -17.71 -7.60 -0.97
CA PRO A 102 -16.73 -7.64 -2.07
C PRO A 102 -17.21 -8.40 -3.31
N GLN A 103 -18.16 -9.34 -3.17
CA GLN A 103 -18.70 -10.12 -4.29
C GLN A 103 -19.61 -9.27 -5.19
N ASP A 104 -20.46 -8.46 -4.58
CA ASP A 104 -21.32 -7.53 -5.32
C ASP A 104 -20.47 -6.44 -5.98
N ALA A 105 -19.45 -5.94 -5.26
CA ALA A 105 -18.48 -5.00 -5.81
C ALA A 105 -17.75 -5.58 -7.03
N MET A 106 -17.27 -6.83 -6.95
CA MET A 106 -16.65 -7.54 -8.07
C MET A 106 -17.58 -7.59 -9.29
N THR A 107 -18.85 -7.90 -9.07
CA THR A 107 -19.86 -7.96 -10.14
C THR A 107 -20.01 -6.61 -10.84
N ILE A 108 -20.04 -5.51 -10.09
CA ILE A 108 -20.09 -4.15 -10.66
C ILE A 108 -18.80 -3.84 -11.45
N PHE A 109 -17.63 -4.10 -10.88
CA PHE A 109 -16.37 -3.80 -11.58
C PHE A 109 -16.15 -4.66 -12.83
N GLN A 110 -16.61 -5.92 -12.85
CA GLN A 110 -16.58 -6.75 -14.05
C GLN A 110 -17.50 -6.21 -15.15
N LYS A 111 -18.67 -5.68 -14.81
CA LYS A 111 -19.55 -4.99 -15.76
C LYS A 111 -18.88 -3.73 -16.31
N LEU A 112 -18.27 -2.92 -15.45
CA LEU A 112 -17.51 -1.73 -15.85
C LEU A 112 -16.33 -2.07 -16.77
N TYR A 113 -15.58 -3.12 -16.46
CA TYR A 113 -14.48 -3.61 -17.29
C TYR A 113 -14.98 -4.08 -18.67
N SER A 114 -16.15 -4.73 -18.73
CA SER A 114 -16.76 -5.17 -19.98
C SER A 114 -17.27 -4.01 -20.84
N ALA A 115 -17.80 -2.95 -20.21
CA ALA A 115 -18.38 -1.80 -20.89
C ALA A 115 -17.33 -0.75 -21.32
N HIS A 116 -16.34 -0.48 -20.48
CA HIS A 116 -15.39 0.62 -20.64
C HIS A 116 -13.93 0.17 -20.86
N GLY A 117 -13.69 -1.14 -21.01
CA GLY A 117 -12.40 -1.70 -21.37
C GLY A 117 -11.33 -1.62 -20.28
N GLN A 118 -10.07 -1.44 -20.68
CA GLN A 118 -8.87 -1.50 -19.83
C GLN A 118 -8.62 -0.21 -19.01
N ARG A 119 -9.66 0.39 -18.41
CA ARG A 119 -9.46 1.55 -17.53
C ARG A 119 -8.64 1.15 -16.30
N PRO A 120 -7.49 1.82 -16.02
CA PRO A 120 -6.60 1.45 -14.92
C PRO A 120 -7.29 1.42 -13.56
N THR A 121 -8.21 2.36 -13.33
CA THR A 121 -8.98 2.50 -12.10
C THR A 121 -9.81 1.25 -11.81
N VAL A 122 -10.53 0.73 -12.81
CA VAL A 122 -11.31 -0.50 -12.71
C VAL A 122 -10.40 -1.73 -12.57
N LEU A 123 -9.34 -1.81 -13.36
CA LEU A 123 -8.35 -2.90 -13.26
C LEU A 123 -7.75 -2.99 -11.86
N PHE A 124 -7.43 -1.85 -11.25
CA PHE A 124 -6.88 -1.77 -9.91
C PHE A 124 -7.87 -2.30 -8.88
N GLN A 125 -9.15 -1.90 -8.95
CA GLN A 125 -10.17 -2.39 -8.02
C GLN A 125 -10.40 -3.90 -8.16
N ILE A 126 -10.43 -4.43 -9.38
CA ILE A 126 -10.54 -5.87 -9.63
C ILE A 126 -9.32 -6.61 -9.06
N ALA A 127 -8.11 -6.12 -9.33
CA ALA A 127 -6.87 -6.72 -8.82
C ALA A 127 -6.84 -6.74 -7.29
N GLN A 128 -7.26 -5.65 -6.65
CA GLN A 128 -7.35 -5.56 -5.19
C GLN A 128 -8.37 -6.56 -4.62
N LEU A 129 -9.54 -6.70 -5.24
CA LEU A 129 -10.54 -7.69 -4.79
C LEU A 129 -10.02 -9.13 -4.94
N TYR A 130 -9.26 -9.44 -6.00
CA TYR A 130 -8.57 -10.72 -6.11
C TYR A 130 -7.51 -10.91 -5.02
N GLU A 131 -6.76 -9.86 -4.68
CA GLU A 131 -5.79 -9.93 -3.59
C GLU A 131 -6.46 -10.17 -2.22
N GLU A 132 -7.57 -9.48 -1.94
CA GLU A 132 -8.39 -9.66 -0.73
C GLU A 132 -8.98 -11.07 -0.65
N ALA A 133 -9.28 -11.69 -1.79
CA ALA A 133 -9.71 -13.08 -1.90
C ALA A 133 -8.55 -14.10 -1.87
N GLU A 134 -7.31 -13.65 -1.64
CA GLU A 134 -6.08 -14.46 -1.68
C GLU A 134 -5.80 -15.14 -3.04
N GLN A 135 -6.46 -14.68 -4.09
CA GLN A 135 -6.29 -15.11 -5.49
C GLN A 135 -5.15 -14.33 -6.14
N PHE A 136 -3.92 -14.59 -5.68
CA PHE A 136 -2.74 -13.77 -6.03
C PHE A 136 -2.34 -13.84 -7.50
N ALA A 137 -2.61 -14.95 -8.20
CA ALA A 137 -2.26 -15.11 -9.61
C ALA A 137 -3.13 -14.24 -10.50
N GLU A 138 -4.43 -14.20 -10.20
CA GLU A 138 -5.43 -13.36 -10.86
C GLU A 138 -5.14 -11.89 -10.58
N ALA A 139 -4.90 -11.53 -9.32
CA ALA A 139 -4.51 -10.17 -8.93
C ALA A 139 -3.27 -9.71 -9.73
N PHE A 140 -2.24 -10.56 -9.81
CA PHE A 140 -1.01 -10.26 -10.54
C PHE A 140 -1.28 -10.02 -12.03
N ALA A 141 -2.11 -10.85 -12.68
CA ALA A 141 -2.46 -10.68 -14.09
C ALA A 141 -3.21 -9.35 -14.36
N PHE A 142 -4.06 -8.90 -13.44
CA PHE A 142 -4.71 -7.60 -13.57
C PHE A 142 -3.75 -6.43 -13.35
N PHE A 143 -2.84 -6.51 -12.37
CA PHE A 143 -1.80 -5.50 -12.20
C PHE A 143 -0.81 -5.46 -13.37
N GLU A 144 -0.50 -6.58 -14.01
CA GLU A 144 0.34 -6.60 -15.22
C GLU A 144 -0.31 -5.84 -16.39
N LYS A 145 -1.65 -5.89 -16.52
CA LYS A 145 -2.37 -5.08 -17.51
C LYS A 145 -2.20 -3.59 -17.24
N ILE A 146 -2.27 -3.17 -15.96
CA ILE A 146 -2.04 -1.78 -15.58
C ILE A 146 -0.60 -1.37 -15.87
N PHE A 147 0.37 -2.22 -15.52
CA PHE A 147 1.78 -1.99 -15.80
C PHE A 147 2.08 -1.86 -17.30
N ALA A 148 1.40 -2.64 -18.15
CA ALA A 148 1.54 -2.53 -19.61
C ALA A 148 1.07 -1.17 -20.15
N LEU A 149 0.10 -0.54 -19.48
CA LEU A 149 -0.39 0.80 -19.82
C LEU A 149 0.48 1.91 -19.19
N TYR A 150 0.91 1.72 -17.94
CA TYR A 150 1.65 2.69 -17.12
C TYR A 150 2.86 2.03 -16.46
N PRO A 151 3.96 1.80 -17.21
CA PRO A 151 5.12 1.06 -16.71
C PRO A 151 5.91 1.82 -15.64
N GLY A 152 5.66 3.12 -15.48
CA GLY A 152 6.34 3.97 -14.49
C GLY A 152 5.59 4.10 -13.17
N GLU A 153 4.42 3.48 -12.99
CA GLU A 153 3.59 3.74 -11.81
C GLU A 153 4.15 3.03 -10.56
N PRO A 154 4.68 3.76 -9.54
CA PRO A 154 5.42 3.14 -8.44
C PRO A 154 4.57 2.22 -7.58
N LEU A 155 3.28 2.56 -7.39
CA LEU A 155 2.33 1.77 -6.62
C LEU A 155 2.05 0.42 -7.29
N VAL A 156 1.88 0.41 -8.62
CA VAL A 156 1.64 -0.82 -9.39
C VAL A 156 2.88 -1.71 -9.35
N LEU A 157 4.07 -1.13 -9.53
CA LEU A 157 5.34 -1.85 -9.39
C LEU A 157 5.50 -2.47 -7.99
N GLN A 158 5.18 -1.72 -6.94
CA GLN A 158 5.19 -2.23 -5.55
C GLN A 158 4.23 -3.42 -5.39
N ARG A 159 2.97 -3.30 -5.86
CA ARG A 159 1.97 -4.36 -5.77
C ARG A 159 2.38 -5.61 -6.54
N LEU A 160 2.93 -5.45 -7.75
CA LEU A 160 3.48 -6.57 -8.53
C LEU A 160 4.64 -7.25 -7.81
N GLY A 161 5.54 -6.49 -7.18
CA GLY A 161 6.62 -7.03 -6.36
C GLY A 161 6.10 -7.86 -5.17
N GLN A 162 5.09 -7.33 -4.47
CA GLN A 162 4.45 -8.00 -3.34
C GLN A 162 3.77 -9.30 -3.75
N LEU A 163 3.01 -9.28 -4.83
CA LEU A 163 2.29 -10.45 -5.36
C LEU A 163 3.26 -11.50 -5.91
N ALA A 164 4.29 -11.09 -6.64
CA ALA A 164 5.35 -12.00 -7.10
C ALA A 164 6.03 -12.71 -5.92
N HIS A 165 6.29 -11.98 -4.83
CA HIS A 165 6.84 -12.55 -3.61
C HIS A 165 5.89 -13.58 -2.97
N LYS A 166 4.58 -13.26 -2.86
CA LYS A 166 3.56 -14.20 -2.36
C LYS A 166 3.42 -15.45 -3.23
N LEU A 167 3.61 -15.33 -4.54
CA LEU A 167 3.62 -16.44 -5.51
C LEU A 167 4.92 -17.25 -5.52
N GLY A 168 5.90 -16.87 -4.70
CA GLY A 168 7.20 -17.51 -4.56
C GLY A 168 8.20 -17.20 -5.68
N ASP A 169 7.90 -16.27 -6.59
CA ASP A 169 8.86 -15.78 -7.59
C ASP A 169 9.64 -14.60 -7.00
N THR A 170 10.62 -14.93 -6.16
CA THR A 170 11.50 -13.94 -5.51
C THR A 170 12.35 -13.16 -6.49
N GLY A 171 12.69 -13.74 -7.66
CA GLY A 171 13.43 -13.07 -8.71
C GLY A 171 12.61 -11.96 -9.37
N ALA A 172 11.36 -12.27 -9.74
CA ALA A 172 10.44 -11.26 -10.25
C ALA A 172 10.12 -10.18 -9.20
N ALA A 173 9.91 -10.59 -7.94
CA ALA A 173 9.69 -9.65 -6.84
C ALA A 173 10.83 -8.63 -6.72
N LEU A 174 12.08 -9.11 -6.72
CA LEU A 174 13.26 -8.24 -6.66
C LEU A 174 13.32 -7.26 -7.84
N TRP A 175 12.99 -7.71 -9.05
CA TRP A 175 12.96 -6.84 -10.22
C TRP A 175 11.93 -5.72 -10.06
N TYR A 176 10.69 -6.06 -9.72
CA TYR A 176 9.61 -5.08 -9.53
C TYR A 176 9.90 -4.10 -8.39
N TYR A 177 10.43 -4.57 -7.26
CA TYR A 177 10.79 -3.69 -6.15
C TYR A 177 11.96 -2.77 -6.48
N ASN A 178 12.97 -3.22 -7.24
CA ASN A 178 14.05 -2.34 -7.69
C ASN A 178 13.55 -1.29 -8.69
N GLU A 179 12.66 -1.65 -9.62
CA GLU A 179 12.05 -0.67 -10.52
C GLU A 179 11.17 0.33 -9.76
N SER A 180 10.38 -0.14 -8.79
CA SER A 180 9.58 0.73 -7.92
C SER A 180 10.49 1.73 -7.18
N HIS A 181 11.59 1.25 -6.59
CA HIS A 181 12.58 2.10 -5.91
C HIS A 181 13.29 3.08 -6.85
N ARG A 182 13.57 2.67 -8.10
CA ARG A 182 14.18 3.54 -9.11
C ARG A 182 13.28 4.72 -9.46
N VAL A 183 11.97 4.51 -9.54
CA VAL A 183 11.01 5.59 -9.84
C VAL A 183 10.68 6.40 -8.59
N CYS A 184 10.42 5.73 -7.47
CA CYS A 184 10.06 6.36 -6.19
C CYS A 184 10.97 5.83 -5.07
N PRO A 185 12.11 6.50 -4.81
CA PRO A 185 13.09 6.05 -3.82
C PRO A 185 12.61 6.24 -2.37
N THR A 186 11.50 6.95 -2.15
CA THR A 186 10.97 7.29 -0.82
C THR A 186 9.91 6.31 -0.30
N ASN A 187 9.58 5.26 -1.06
CA ASN A 187 8.59 4.28 -0.63
C ASN A 187 9.16 3.35 0.46
N LEU A 188 8.74 3.57 1.70
CA LEU A 188 9.18 2.82 2.89
C LEU A 188 8.89 1.32 2.82
N GLU A 189 7.79 0.90 2.20
CA GLU A 189 7.44 -0.51 2.07
C GLU A 189 8.42 -1.23 1.13
N VAL A 190 8.79 -0.57 0.03
CA VAL A 190 9.79 -1.05 -0.92
C VAL A 190 11.17 -1.10 -0.28
N LEU A 191 11.60 -0.03 0.43
CA LEU A 191 12.87 0.01 1.16
C LEU A 191 12.98 -1.11 2.19
N ASN A 192 11.91 -1.35 2.96
CA ASN A 192 11.84 -2.42 3.93
C ASN A 192 11.99 -3.79 3.28
N TRP A 193 11.26 -4.05 2.18
CA TRP A 193 11.34 -5.33 1.49
C TRP A 193 12.74 -5.56 0.91
N LEU A 194 13.32 -4.56 0.22
CA LEU A 194 14.67 -4.65 -0.34
C LEU A 194 15.73 -4.88 0.75
N GLY A 195 15.67 -4.12 1.86
CA GLY A 195 16.57 -4.30 2.99
C GLY A 195 16.49 -5.72 3.56
N ARG A 196 15.28 -6.23 3.81
CA ARG A 196 15.07 -7.61 4.30
C ARG A 196 15.51 -8.68 3.31
N PHE A 197 15.31 -8.43 2.01
CA PHE A 197 15.74 -9.32 0.94
C PHE A 197 17.27 -9.45 0.94
N PHE A 198 18.01 -8.34 1.02
CA PHE A 198 19.47 -8.36 1.03
C PHE A 198 20.04 -8.95 2.32
N VAL A 199 19.40 -8.71 3.47
CA VAL A 199 19.72 -9.40 4.73
C VAL A 199 19.57 -10.92 4.59
N THR A 200 18.46 -11.39 4.02
CA THR A 200 18.20 -12.83 3.82
C THR A 200 19.15 -13.45 2.80
N SER A 201 19.49 -12.70 1.75
CA SER A 201 20.37 -13.13 0.66
C SER A 201 21.86 -13.08 1.02
N GLN A 202 22.21 -12.84 2.30
CA GLN A 202 23.59 -12.76 2.80
C GLN A 202 24.41 -11.60 2.20
N PHE A 203 23.75 -10.50 1.82
CA PHE A 203 24.38 -9.23 1.44
C PHE A 203 23.97 -8.10 2.39
N PRO A 204 24.26 -8.22 3.70
CA PRO A 204 23.79 -7.27 4.71
C PRO A 204 24.30 -5.84 4.51
N GLU A 205 25.44 -5.63 3.84
CA GLU A 205 26.02 -4.31 3.56
C GLU A 205 25.09 -3.47 2.67
N LYS A 206 24.48 -4.09 1.65
CA LYS A 206 23.46 -3.42 0.81
C LYS A 206 22.19 -3.15 1.59
N ALA A 207 21.83 -4.00 2.55
CA ALA A 207 20.64 -3.76 3.35
C ALA A 207 20.76 -2.51 4.24
N ILE A 208 21.97 -2.24 4.76
CA ILE A 208 22.25 -1.04 5.55
C ILE A 208 21.89 0.22 4.78
N THR A 209 22.18 0.30 3.48
CA THR A 209 21.87 1.50 2.68
C THR A 209 20.37 1.74 2.56
N TYR A 210 19.57 0.69 2.37
CA TYR A 210 18.11 0.83 2.29
C TYR A 210 17.48 1.18 3.65
N PHE A 211 17.97 0.59 4.74
CA PHE A 211 17.48 0.93 6.09
C PHE A 211 17.92 2.32 6.53
N ALA A 212 19.11 2.78 6.14
CA ALA A 212 19.55 4.15 6.36
C ALA A 212 18.64 5.16 5.66
N GLN A 213 18.32 4.92 4.37
CA GLN A 213 17.35 5.74 3.65
C GLN A 213 15.98 5.76 4.34
N ALA A 214 15.50 4.62 4.83
CA ALA A 214 14.24 4.57 5.56
C ALA A 214 14.29 5.32 6.91
N ALA A 215 15.44 5.28 7.60
CA ALA A 215 15.66 6.03 8.84
C ALA A 215 15.71 7.54 8.61
N ASP A 216 16.22 7.99 7.47
CA ASP A 216 16.21 9.41 7.08
C ASP A 216 14.78 9.91 6.80
N LEU A 217 13.91 9.05 6.26
CA LEU A 217 12.51 9.37 5.96
C LEU A 217 11.63 9.36 7.22
N GLU A 218 11.86 8.45 8.16
CA GLU A 218 11.14 8.36 9.44
C GLU A 218 12.12 8.43 10.64
N PRO A 219 12.70 9.61 10.93
CA PRO A 219 13.69 9.76 12.00
C PRO A 219 13.10 9.59 13.41
N GLN A 220 11.78 9.70 13.54
CA GLN A 220 11.05 9.54 14.81
C GLN A 220 10.78 8.07 15.17
N THR A 221 11.14 7.13 14.30
CA THR A 221 10.80 5.72 14.49
C THR A 221 12.07 4.89 14.70
N ALA A 222 12.19 4.28 15.88
CA ALA A 222 13.33 3.43 16.22
C ALA A 222 13.49 2.18 15.31
N LYS A 223 12.40 1.74 14.66
CA LYS A 223 12.33 0.55 13.80
C LYS A 223 13.45 0.50 12.76
N TRP A 224 13.70 1.58 12.03
CA TRP A 224 14.68 1.61 10.95
C TRP A 224 16.12 1.54 11.48
N GLY A 225 16.40 2.25 12.57
CA GLY A 225 17.67 2.15 13.29
C GLY A 225 17.93 0.74 13.81
N LEU A 226 16.91 0.05 14.34
CA LEU A 226 17.04 -1.35 14.78
C LEU A 226 17.33 -2.30 13.62
N LEU A 227 16.66 -2.14 12.48
CA LEU A 227 16.90 -2.95 11.29
C LEU A 227 18.29 -2.71 10.70
N MET A 228 18.73 -1.45 10.66
CA MET A 228 20.06 -1.04 10.21
C MET A 228 21.16 -1.62 11.11
N ALA A 229 21.07 -1.45 12.43
CA ALA A 229 22.05 -1.97 13.38
C ALA A 229 22.10 -3.51 13.38
N ASN A 230 20.94 -4.17 13.21
CA ASN A 230 20.91 -5.62 13.00
C ASN A 230 21.57 -6.06 11.68
N ALA A 231 21.41 -5.28 10.61
CA ALA A 231 22.11 -5.54 9.35
C ALA A 231 23.64 -5.37 9.53
N MET A 232 24.10 -4.33 10.23
CA MET A 232 25.52 -4.15 10.59
C MET A 232 26.08 -5.33 11.39
N ARG A 233 25.32 -5.82 12.37
CA ARG A 233 25.68 -7.01 13.15
C ARG A 233 25.87 -8.23 12.26
N ARG A 234 24.97 -8.45 11.29
CA ARG A 234 25.05 -9.55 10.32
C ARG A 234 26.19 -9.40 9.31
N ALA A 235 26.58 -8.18 8.99
CA ALA A 235 27.75 -7.87 8.17
C ALA A 235 29.09 -8.09 8.92
N GLY A 236 29.05 -8.38 10.23
CA GLY A 236 30.24 -8.58 11.06
C GLY A 236 30.83 -7.30 11.66
N HIS A 237 30.22 -6.15 11.38
CA HIS A 237 30.57 -4.86 11.99
C HIS A 237 30.00 -4.77 13.42
N LEU A 238 30.49 -5.63 14.32
CA LEU A 238 29.92 -5.80 15.67
C LEU A 238 30.08 -4.55 16.54
N THR A 239 31.23 -3.89 16.47
CA THR A 239 31.50 -2.64 17.22
C THR A 239 30.60 -1.51 16.76
N ASP A 240 30.45 -1.35 15.45
CA ASP A 240 29.64 -0.28 14.86
C ASP A 240 28.16 -0.52 15.13
N ALA A 241 27.71 -1.78 15.05
CA ALA A 241 26.36 -2.17 15.43
C ALA A 241 26.07 -1.87 16.90
N TYR A 242 27.01 -2.19 17.81
CA TYR A 242 26.85 -1.89 19.24
C TYR A 242 26.73 -0.38 19.48
N ASN A 243 27.62 0.43 18.89
CA ASN A 243 27.55 1.89 19.01
C ASN A 243 26.24 2.44 18.45
N ALA A 244 25.78 1.94 17.29
CA ALA A 244 24.51 2.32 16.71
C ALA A 244 23.32 1.98 17.61
N PHE A 245 23.33 0.84 18.30
CA PHE A 245 22.30 0.52 19.29
C PHE A 245 22.35 1.44 20.52
N VAL A 246 23.55 1.82 20.98
CA VAL A 246 23.72 2.77 22.10
C VAL A 246 23.16 4.14 21.72
N ASP A 247 23.53 4.65 20.54
CA ASP A 247 23.01 5.91 20.01
C ASP A 247 21.50 5.89 19.83
N LEU A 248 20.95 4.76 19.37
CA LEU A 248 19.52 4.58 19.21
C LEU A 248 18.79 4.55 20.55
N HIS A 249 19.36 3.89 21.56
CA HIS A 249 18.82 3.87 22.93
C HIS A 249 18.84 5.27 23.57
N HIS A 250 19.88 6.06 23.31
CA HIS A 250 19.90 7.46 23.76
C HIS A 250 18.76 8.30 23.17
N ARG A 251 18.35 8.03 21.92
CA ARG A 251 17.22 8.70 21.27
C ARG A 251 15.86 8.13 21.70
N PHE A 252 15.80 6.82 21.95
CA PHE A 252 14.58 6.10 22.32
C PHE A 252 14.80 5.23 23.56
N PRO A 253 14.90 5.82 24.77
CA PRO A 253 15.25 5.09 26.00
C PRO A 253 14.24 4.02 26.41
N ASP A 254 12.98 4.19 26.03
CA ASP A 254 11.89 3.30 26.40
C ASP A 254 11.70 2.13 25.42
N ASN A 255 12.54 2.03 24.38
CA ASN A 255 12.40 0.98 23.37
C ASN A 255 12.90 -0.38 23.90
N ILE A 256 11.95 -1.26 24.20
CA ILE A 256 12.18 -2.60 24.73
C ILE A 256 13.05 -3.46 23.80
N ASP A 257 12.83 -3.39 22.49
CA ASP A 257 13.55 -4.21 21.51
C ASP A 257 15.01 -3.75 21.39
N CYS A 258 15.26 -2.44 21.45
CA CYS A 258 16.61 -1.88 21.51
C CYS A 258 17.37 -2.40 22.73
N LEU A 259 16.77 -2.33 23.93
CA LEU A 259 17.37 -2.82 25.17
C LEU A 259 17.69 -4.33 25.12
N LYS A 260 16.76 -5.15 24.59
CA LYS A 260 17.02 -6.59 24.40
C LYS A 260 18.19 -6.85 23.47
N LEU A 261 18.30 -6.11 22.37
CA LEU A 261 19.38 -6.24 21.41
C LEU A 261 20.71 -5.74 21.97
N LEU A 262 20.72 -4.67 22.78
CA LEU A 262 21.90 -4.19 23.50
C LEU A 262 22.44 -5.21 24.50
N ILE A 263 21.56 -5.86 25.27
CA ILE A 263 21.94 -6.92 26.20
C ILE A 263 22.56 -8.09 25.43
N ARG A 264 21.95 -8.49 24.31
CA ARG A 264 22.49 -9.57 23.46
C ARG A 264 23.86 -9.19 22.87
N MET A 265 24.01 -7.98 22.34
CA MET A 265 25.26 -7.52 21.75
C MET A 265 26.39 -7.38 22.77
N SER A 266 26.09 -6.86 23.97
CA SER A 266 27.08 -6.77 25.05
C SER A 266 27.55 -8.13 25.53
N GLN A 267 26.70 -9.15 25.51
CA GLN A 267 27.09 -10.55 25.73
C GLN A 267 27.96 -11.09 24.59
N GLU A 268 27.57 -10.86 23.32
CA GLU A 268 28.32 -11.31 22.14
C GLU A 268 29.74 -10.68 22.08
N LEU A 269 29.88 -9.41 22.47
CA LEU A 269 31.15 -8.67 22.49
C LEU A 269 31.99 -8.85 23.76
N GLN A 270 31.50 -9.60 24.76
CA GLN A 270 32.14 -9.74 26.08
C GLN A 270 32.46 -8.39 26.75
N VAL A 271 31.55 -7.42 26.59
CA VAL A 271 31.66 -6.11 27.26
C VAL A 271 31.53 -6.29 28.77
N ALA A 272 32.03 -5.34 29.56
CA ALA A 272 32.04 -5.42 31.01
C ALA A 272 30.63 -5.79 31.55
N PRO A 273 30.53 -6.72 32.53
CA PRO A 273 29.25 -7.19 33.07
C PRO A 273 28.42 -6.08 33.71
N THR A 274 29.05 -4.93 34.01
CA THR A 274 28.41 -3.70 34.49
C THR A 274 27.39 -3.13 33.50
N ASP A 275 27.70 -3.16 32.20
CA ASP A 275 26.83 -2.57 31.17
C ASP A 275 25.62 -3.48 30.91
N ILE A 276 25.82 -4.79 30.95
CA ILE A 276 24.75 -5.79 30.89
C ILE A 276 23.76 -5.57 32.06
N ALA A 277 24.28 -5.44 33.28
CA ALA A 277 23.46 -5.23 34.47
C ALA A 277 22.70 -3.89 34.41
N LYS A 278 23.29 -2.85 33.80
CA LYS A 278 22.64 -1.56 33.57
C LYS A 278 21.42 -1.72 32.65
N TYR A 279 21.61 -2.25 31.44
CA TYR A 279 20.51 -2.40 30.48
C TYR A 279 19.43 -3.37 30.98
N GLN A 280 19.78 -4.40 31.75
CA GLN A 280 18.81 -5.30 32.39
C GLN A 280 17.93 -4.58 33.42
N LYS A 281 18.50 -3.68 34.22
CA LYS A 281 17.73 -2.85 35.17
C LYS A 281 16.81 -1.88 34.44
N GLU A 282 17.29 -1.23 33.40
CA GLU A 282 16.48 -0.32 32.56
C GLU A 282 15.31 -1.08 31.90
N LEU A 283 15.56 -2.28 31.37
CA LEU A 283 14.52 -3.13 30.81
C LEU A 283 13.44 -3.49 31.85
N GLN A 284 13.85 -3.88 33.06
CA GLN A 284 12.91 -4.17 34.15
C GLN A 284 12.09 -2.93 34.56
N PHE A 285 12.70 -1.75 34.53
CA PHE A 285 12.02 -0.50 34.84
C PHE A 285 10.93 -0.18 33.80
N VAL A 286 11.26 -0.25 32.51
CA VAL A 286 10.30 -0.02 31.41
C VAL A 286 9.13 -1.01 31.47
N PHE A 287 9.40 -2.30 31.73
CA PHE A 287 8.34 -3.30 31.90
C PHE A 287 7.40 -2.98 33.07
N ARG A 288 7.93 -2.54 34.21
CA ARG A 288 7.12 -2.19 35.38
C ARG A 288 6.22 -0.98 35.11
N GLN A 289 6.71 -0.01 34.35
CA GLN A 289 5.89 1.14 33.95
C GLN A 289 4.77 0.72 32.99
N GLY A 290 5.05 -0.14 32.01
CA GLY A 290 4.01 -0.68 31.11
C GLY A 290 2.92 -1.49 31.83
N SER A 291 3.32 -2.38 32.75
CA SER A 291 2.38 -3.20 33.54
C SER A 291 1.50 -2.40 34.50
N SER A 292 1.93 -1.19 34.91
CA SER A 292 1.15 -0.34 35.80
C SER A 292 -0.02 0.36 35.11
N VAL A 293 0.02 0.48 33.77
CA VAL A 293 -1.06 1.09 32.96
C VAL A 293 -2.12 0.05 32.57
N GLU A 294 -1.76 -1.23 32.48
CA GLU A 294 -2.69 -2.33 32.15
C GLU A 294 -3.34 -3.01 33.38
N ALA A 295 -2.94 -2.64 34.60
CA ALA A 295 -3.45 -3.22 35.84
C ALA A 295 -4.80 -2.60 36.28
N ALA A 296 -5.80 -2.61 35.40
CA ALA A 296 -7.21 -2.65 35.81
C ALA A 296 -7.65 -4.13 35.83
N PRO A 297 -8.30 -4.62 36.90
CA PRO A 297 -8.38 -6.05 37.14
C PRO A 297 -9.46 -6.69 36.25
N VAL A 298 -9.06 -7.55 35.32
CA VAL A 298 -9.96 -8.55 34.74
C VAL A 298 -9.54 -9.93 35.21
N SER A 299 -10.52 -10.64 35.74
CA SER A 299 -10.45 -11.91 36.46
C SER A 299 -9.73 -13.02 35.69
N ARG A 300 -8.89 -13.75 36.45
CA ARG A 300 -8.30 -15.07 36.21
C ARG A 300 -8.92 -15.92 35.09
N ALA A 301 -8.12 -16.22 34.06
CA ALA A 301 -8.09 -17.53 33.42
C ALA A 301 -6.72 -17.80 32.75
N SER A 302 -6.01 -18.80 33.30
CA SER A 302 -5.07 -19.75 32.65
C SER A 302 -4.07 -19.27 31.59
N THR A 303 -2.81 -19.22 32.05
CA THR A 303 -1.52 -19.48 31.38
C THR A 303 -1.51 -20.13 29.98
N ALA A 304 -0.85 -19.47 29.02
CA ALA A 304 -0.03 -20.11 27.98
C ALA A 304 1.02 -19.10 27.46
N SER A 305 2.29 -19.37 27.74
CA SER A 305 3.46 -18.63 27.27
C SER A 305 3.75 -18.93 25.79
N ILE A 306 3.69 -17.91 24.93
CA ILE A 306 4.16 -17.98 23.53
C ILE A 306 5.53 -17.32 23.45
N THR A 307 6.59 -18.14 23.46
CA THR A 307 7.92 -17.76 22.98
C THR A 307 7.93 -17.93 21.45
N GLN A 308 7.88 -16.83 20.69
CA GLN A 308 8.17 -16.86 19.26
C GLN A 308 9.67 -16.66 19.03
N ASN A 309 10.34 -17.76 18.69
CA ASN A 309 11.71 -17.80 18.22
C ASN A 309 11.81 -17.21 16.81
N PHE A 310 12.69 -16.23 16.65
CA PHE A 310 13.18 -15.78 15.34
C PHE A 310 14.33 -16.71 14.90
N GLY A 311 14.06 -17.57 13.91
CA GLY A 311 15.09 -18.30 13.17
C GLY A 311 14.70 -19.73 12.80
N ASP A 312 14.26 -19.92 11.55
CA ASP A 312 14.74 -20.91 10.57
C ASP A 312 13.62 -21.36 9.61
N GLY A 313 13.93 -21.29 8.32
CA GLY A 313 13.02 -21.69 7.26
C GLY A 313 12.85 -23.20 7.22
N ARG A 314 11.61 -23.66 7.38
CA ARG A 314 11.08 -24.83 6.68
C ARG A 314 9.55 -24.78 6.63
N LEU A 315 9.02 -24.88 5.43
CA LEU A 315 7.59 -25.04 5.16
C LEU A 315 7.09 -26.36 5.76
N THR A 316 6.05 -26.30 6.59
CA THR A 316 5.10 -27.41 6.74
C THR A 316 3.69 -26.87 6.91
N THR A 317 2.76 -27.50 6.21
CA THR A 317 1.34 -27.18 6.02
C THR A 317 0.47 -27.35 7.28
N GLY A 318 -0.41 -26.37 7.52
CA GLY A 318 -1.79 -26.56 8.02
C GLY A 318 -2.03 -26.72 9.52
N ARG A 319 -2.52 -25.66 10.18
CA ARG A 319 -3.91 -25.51 10.71
C ARG A 319 -4.08 -24.24 11.55
N LYS A 320 -5.28 -23.67 11.47
CA LYS A 320 -5.79 -22.43 12.10
C LYS A 320 -5.64 -22.39 13.63
N ALA A 321 -5.28 -21.23 14.15
CA ALA A 321 -5.70 -20.75 15.46
C ALA A 321 -5.84 -19.21 15.43
N THR A 322 -7.05 -18.75 15.72
CA THR A 322 -7.45 -17.35 15.88
C THR A 322 -7.08 -16.85 17.28
N SER A 323 -6.26 -15.81 17.39
CA SER A 323 -6.18 -14.98 18.60
C SER A 323 -5.62 -13.61 18.24
N GLY A 324 -6.46 -12.57 18.38
CA GLY A 324 -6.14 -11.19 18.08
C GLY A 324 -5.06 -10.62 19.01
N LEU A 325 -4.15 -9.86 18.40
CA LEU A 325 -3.22 -8.94 19.04
C LEU A 325 -3.51 -7.54 18.46
N PRO A 326 -3.34 -6.47 19.26
CA PRO A 326 -3.91 -5.16 18.98
C PRO A 326 -3.15 -4.48 17.83
N THR A 327 -3.90 -4.17 16.77
CA THR A 327 -3.47 -3.32 15.66
C THR A 327 -3.47 -1.86 16.13
N SER A 328 -2.35 -1.36 16.64
CA SER A 328 -2.15 0.08 16.82
C SER A 328 -1.48 0.66 15.57
N ASP A 329 -2.19 1.61 14.95
CA ASP A 329 -1.69 2.69 14.09
C ASP A 329 -1.17 2.38 12.68
N TYR A 330 -1.66 1.32 12.04
CA TYR A 330 -1.55 1.12 10.58
C TYR A 330 -2.91 1.13 9.84
N GLN A 331 -3.95 1.70 10.46
CA GLN A 331 -5.24 1.95 9.80
C GLN A 331 -5.28 3.28 9.02
N SER A 332 -4.30 4.17 9.20
CA SER A 332 -4.25 5.50 8.55
C SER A 332 -3.76 5.48 7.09
N LEU A 333 -3.32 4.34 6.56
CA LEU A 333 -3.01 4.16 5.13
C LEU A 333 -3.93 3.16 4.42
N LYS A 334 -4.92 2.58 5.12
CA LYS A 334 -5.95 1.74 4.49
C LYS A 334 -7.03 2.54 3.78
N ASN A 335 -7.13 3.85 4.06
CA ASN A 335 -8.11 4.76 3.47
C ASN A 335 -7.46 5.94 2.75
N VAL A 336 -6.21 5.81 2.26
CA VAL A 336 -5.86 6.57 1.07
C VAL A 336 -6.53 5.83 -0.09
N SER A 337 -7.84 6.02 -0.21
CA SER A 337 -8.49 6.01 -1.51
C SER A 337 -7.72 7.04 -2.31
N LEU A 338 -6.69 6.60 -3.04
CA LEU A 338 -6.27 7.36 -4.20
C LEU A 338 -7.49 7.31 -5.10
N ASP A 339 -8.33 8.32 -5.00
CA ASP A 339 -9.24 8.74 -6.05
C ASP A 339 -8.34 9.01 -7.25
N LEU A 340 -7.96 7.94 -7.94
CA LEU A 340 -7.40 8.04 -9.27
C LEU A 340 -8.61 8.34 -10.15
N ASP A 341 -9.04 9.60 -10.18
CA ASP A 341 -9.87 10.04 -11.29
C ASP A 341 -9.03 9.89 -12.57
N ASP A 342 -9.68 9.65 -13.72
CA ASP A 342 -8.99 9.62 -15.03
C ASP A 342 -8.18 10.93 -15.24
N SER A 343 -8.59 12.03 -14.58
CA SER A 343 -7.87 13.30 -14.54
C SER A 343 -6.63 13.29 -13.65
N ASP A 344 -6.57 12.54 -12.55
CA ASP A 344 -5.36 12.48 -11.71
C ASP A 344 -4.29 11.61 -12.37
N LEU A 345 -4.68 10.48 -12.97
CA LEU A 345 -3.78 9.69 -13.83
C LEU A 345 -3.31 10.45 -15.09
N ALA A 346 -4.13 11.38 -15.62
CA ALA A 346 -3.75 12.23 -16.75
C ALA A 346 -2.98 13.51 -16.33
N ALA A 347 -3.23 14.07 -15.15
CA ALA A 347 -2.55 15.28 -14.65
C ALA A 347 -1.09 15.01 -14.27
N PHE A 348 -0.76 13.78 -13.89
CA PHE A 348 0.65 13.36 -13.74
C PHE A 348 1.40 13.26 -15.08
N ALA A 349 0.71 13.29 -16.23
CA ALA A 349 1.35 13.36 -17.55
C ALA A 349 1.73 14.79 -17.98
N GLU A 350 1.27 15.84 -17.26
CA GLU A 350 1.62 17.23 -17.57
C GLU A 350 2.81 17.80 -16.78
N VAL A 351 3.40 17.02 -15.86
CA VAL A 351 4.73 17.36 -15.33
C VAL A 351 5.76 17.00 -16.39
N ARG A 352 6.01 17.95 -17.30
CA ARG A 352 7.16 17.91 -18.22
C ARG A 352 8.41 17.54 -17.42
N PRO A 353 9.18 16.50 -17.80
CA PRO A 353 10.49 16.30 -17.20
C PRO A 353 11.33 17.57 -17.44
N PRO A 354 12.13 18.02 -16.46
CA PRO A 354 13.13 19.04 -16.73
C PRO A 354 13.96 18.53 -17.89
N THR A 355 14.13 19.38 -18.91
CA THR A 355 14.80 19.09 -20.17
C THR A 355 16.08 18.27 -19.96
N ALA A 356 15.97 16.96 -20.15
CA ALA A 356 17.09 16.05 -20.26
C ALA A 356 16.80 15.20 -21.50
N SER A 357 17.75 15.26 -22.44
CA SER A 357 17.72 14.67 -23.78
C SER A 357 16.92 13.38 -23.87
N THR A 358 16.05 13.30 -24.88
CA THR A 358 15.40 12.08 -25.37
C THR A 358 16.43 10.98 -25.64
N ARG A 359 16.73 10.19 -24.62
CA ARG A 359 17.38 8.89 -24.75
C ARG A 359 16.27 7.86 -24.68
N ASN A 360 15.99 7.20 -25.80
CA ASN A 360 15.06 6.08 -25.92
C ASN A 360 15.18 5.17 -24.69
N MET A 361 14.22 5.25 -23.76
CA MET A 361 14.08 4.29 -22.68
C MET A 361 13.66 2.97 -23.33
N PRO A 362 14.44 1.87 -23.18
CA PRO A 362 14.04 0.58 -23.72
C PRO A 362 12.72 0.15 -23.07
N LYS A 363 11.87 -0.55 -23.85
CA LYS A 363 10.68 -1.22 -23.30
C LYS A 363 11.11 -2.01 -22.06
N LEU A 364 10.55 -1.69 -20.89
CA LEU A 364 10.79 -2.43 -19.65
C LEU A 364 10.16 -3.82 -19.79
N ALA A 365 10.86 -4.71 -20.48
CA ALA A 365 10.51 -6.10 -20.58
C ALA A 365 11.16 -6.85 -19.42
N ARG A 366 10.34 -7.61 -18.69
CA ARG A 366 10.78 -8.56 -17.67
C ARG A 366 11.86 -9.49 -18.25
N PRO A 367 13.00 -9.73 -17.58
CA PRO A 367 13.90 -10.81 -17.96
C PRO A 367 13.21 -12.16 -17.72
N PRO A 368 13.29 -13.14 -18.65
CA PRO A 368 12.59 -14.41 -18.52
C PRO A 368 13.05 -15.14 -17.25
N THR A 369 12.16 -15.32 -16.26
CA THR A 369 12.46 -16.17 -15.09
C THR A 369 12.10 -17.62 -15.44
N GLY A 370 13.01 -18.55 -15.11
CA GLY A 370 13.06 -19.92 -15.63
C GLY A 370 11.97 -20.89 -15.13
N ARG A 371 10.75 -20.43 -14.84
CA ARG A 371 9.69 -21.30 -14.30
C ARG A 371 8.99 -22.16 -15.35
N ASN A 372 9.23 -21.92 -16.65
CA ASN A 372 8.67 -22.69 -17.77
C ASN A 372 9.75 -23.17 -18.76
N LYS A 373 10.64 -24.08 -18.33
CA LYS A 373 11.29 -24.98 -19.29
C LYS A 373 10.68 -26.37 -19.13
N PRO A 374 10.10 -26.98 -20.18
CA PRO A 374 9.88 -28.42 -20.17
C PRO A 374 11.25 -29.10 -20.11
N VAL A 375 11.38 -30.09 -19.24
CA VAL A 375 12.54 -30.98 -19.20
C VAL A 375 12.56 -31.72 -20.54
N GLN A 376 13.53 -31.40 -21.37
CA GLN A 376 14.00 -32.31 -22.40
C GLN A 376 15.46 -32.59 -22.09
N ASP A 377 15.70 -33.85 -21.74
CA ASP A 377 17.01 -34.48 -21.78
C ASP A 377 17.59 -34.28 -23.18
N ASP A 378 18.82 -33.79 -23.26
CA ASP A 378 19.84 -34.41 -24.10
C ASP A 378 21.22 -33.83 -23.74
N GLU A 379 22.15 -34.77 -23.69
CA GLU A 379 23.57 -34.62 -23.42
C GLU A 379 24.23 -33.70 -24.47
N ASP A 380 25.12 -32.80 -24.03
CA ASP A 380 26.39 -32.59 -24.73
C ASP A 380 27.39 -31.83 -23.86
N ILE A 381 28.48 -32.53 -23.57
CA ILE A 381 29.70 -32.06 -22.93
C ILE A 381 30.57 -31.38 -23.99
N ALA A 382 31.00 -30.13 -23.79
CA ALA A 382 32.30 -29.64 -24.25
C ALA A 382 32.67 -28.22 -23.75
N THR A 383 33.60 -28.19 -22.80
CA THR A 383 34.85 -27.40 -22.82
C THR A 383 34.94 -26.00 -23.46
N ALA A 384 35.41 -25.07 -22.60
CA ALA A 384 36.60 -24.22 -22.77
C ALA A 384 36.55 -22.85 -23.49
N GLY A 385 37.35 -21.92 -22.93
CA GLY A 385 37.82 -20.66 -23.52
C GLY A 385 37.17 -19.43 -22.87
N ILE A 386 37.74 -18.75 -21.87
CA ILE A 386 38.96 -17.92 -21.87
C ILE A 386 39.14 -17.09 -23.14
N LEU A 387 39.32 -15.76 -22.91
CA LEU A 387 39.89 -14.69 -23.75
C LEU A 387 38.87 -13.66 -24.30
N PRO A 388 39.32 -12.45 -24.71
CA PRO A 388 40.24 -11.53 -24.02
C PRO A 388 39.80 -10.05 -24.16
N GLY A 389 40.49 -9.16 -23.43
CA GLY A 389 40.44 -7.72 -23.66
C GLY A 389 41.07 -7.30 -24.99
N PHE A 390 40.69 -6.11 -25.48
CA PHE A 390 41.24 -5.45 -26.67
C PHE A 390 40.95 -3.93 -26.61
N PRO A 391 41.68 -3.08 -27.36
CA PRO A 391 42.75 -2.28 -26.76
C PRO A 391 42.62 -0.76 -27.00
N SER A 392 43.51 -0.02 -26.35
CA SER A 392 43.87 1.36 -26.66
C SER A 392 44.72 1.48 -27.93
N HIS A 393 44.43 2.50 -28.75
CA HIS A 393 45.36 3.47 -29.37
C HIS A 393 44.85 3.93 -30.75
N ARG A 394 44.54 5.22 -30.89
CA ARG A 394 45.49 6.22 -31.39
C ARG A 394 45.05 7.62 -30.99
#